data_AF-A0A6I6JIU5-F1
#
_entry.id   AF-A0A6I6JIU5-F1
#
_cell.length_a   1.000
_cell.length_b   1.000
_cell.length_c   1.000
_cell.angle_alpha   90.00
_cell.angle_beta   90.00
_cell.angle_gamma   90.00
#
_symmetry.space_group_name_H-M   'P 1'
#
loop_
_entity.id
_entity.type
_entity.pdbx_description
1 polymer ?
#
loop_
_entity_poly.entity_id
_entity_poly.type
_entity_poly.pdbx_seq_one_letter_code
_entity_poly.pdbx_strand_id
1 'polypeptide(L)'
;MQQNLKIDRIWKSFKSGDSEAFAYLYNLHIDSLYRYGIKLCNDEGLVKDSIQEVYLDLYLKKENNKTNPQNLKFYLILSLKHSLIKKLKRRRRFVIGDDNEEPLSFEPEYSIEKEIIEREKDEELTKKIKHILQELPSKQKEALYLRFNESMEYIEIARILNISIESSRKLVYRALKTVREVMEKEALFFFFFLQSYIPHSSFQKKVT
;
A
#
# COMPACT_ATOMS: atom_id res chain seq x y z
N MET A 1 -0.52 -25.10 -1.30
CA MET A 1 0.50 -26.10 -0.93
C MET A 1 1.69 -26.14 -1.91
N GLN A 2 1.46 -26.19 -3.22
CA GLN A 2 2.55 -26.26 -4.23
C GLN A 2 3.43 -24.99 -4.33
N GLN A 3 2.87 -23.78 -4.18
CA GLN A 3 3.66 -22.55 -4.19
C GLN A 3 4.60 -22.44 -2.98
N ASN A 4 4.16 -22.86 -1.78
CA ASN A 4 4.98 -22.83 -0.56
C ASN A 4 6.20 -23.76 -0.67
N LEU A 5 6.01 -24.95 -1.25
CA LEU A 5 7.11 -25.88 -1.51
C LEU A 5 8.12 -25.33 -2.53
N LYS A 6 7.67 -24.52 -3.49
CA LYS A 6 8.55 -23.87 -4.48
C LYS A 6 9.42 -22.78 -3.82
N ILE A 7 8.82 -21.89 -3.03
CA ILE A 7 9.57 -20.80 -2.39
C ILE A 7 10.59 -21.33 -1.36
N ASP A 8 10.25 -22.40 -0.64
CA ASP A 8 11.17 -23.02 0.33
C ASP A 8 12.40 -23.63 -0.36
N ARG A 9 12.24 -24.23 -1.54
CA ARG A 9 13.36 -24.76 -2.34
C ARG A 9 14.25 -23.65 -2.87
N ILE A 10 13.65 -22.58 -3.40
CA ILE A 10 14.39 -21.40 -3.90
C ILE A 10 15.16 -20.76 -2.75
N TRP A 11 14.55 -20.63 -1.58
CA TRP A 11 15.21 -20.08 -0.39
C TRP A 11 16.41 -20.92 0.07
N LYS A 12 16.28 -22.26 0.07
CA LYS A 12 17.41 -23.14 0.36
C LYS A 12 18.56 -22.98 -0.64
N SER A 13 18.24 -22.88 -1.92
CA SER A 13 19.23 -22.70 -3.00
C SER A 13 19.94 -21.35 -2.88
N PHE A 14 19.19 -20.28 -2.58
CA PHE A 14 19.74 -18.96 -2.27
C PHE A 14 20.73 -19.03 -1.10
N LYS A 15 20.37 -19.72 0.00
CA LYS A 15 21.25 -19.89 1.15
C LYS A 15 22.52 -20.67 0.84
N SER A 16 22.48 -21.63 -0.09
CA SER A 16 23.67 -22.36 -0.56
C SER A 16 24.52 -21.56 -1.56
N GLY A 17 24.16 -20.31 -1.86
CA GLY A 17 24.95 -19.44 -2.72
C GLY A 17 24.55 -19.44 -4.19
N ASP A 18 23.42 -20.03 -4.55
CA ASP A 18 22.90 -19.99 -5.92
C ASP A 18 22.47 -18.57 -6.31
N SER A 19 23.15 -18.01 -7.33
CA SER A 19 22.89 -16.69 -7.88
C SER A 19 21.57 -16.59 -8.64
N GLU A 20 21.12 -17.68 -9.28
CA GLU A 20 19.83 -17.70 -9.99
C GLU A 20 18.67 -17.64 -9.00
N ALA A 21 18.80 -18.37 -7.88
CA ALA A 21 17.83 -18.31 -6.79
C ALA A 21 17.73 -16.89 -6.19
N PHE A 22 18.87 -16.20 -6.04
CA PHE A 22 18.89 -14.80 -5.61
C PHE A 22 18.19 -13.88 -6.63
N ALA A 23 18.53 -14.00 -7.92
CA ALA A 23 17.92 -13.22 -8.98
C ALA A 23 16.40 -13.42 -9.05
N TYR A 24 15.93 -14.65 -8.85
CA TYR A 24 14.49 -14.94 -8.77
C TYR A 24 13.83 -14.20 -7.60
N LEU A 25 14.38 -14.28 -6.39
CA LEU A 25 13.83 -13.60 -5.21
C LEU A 25 13.88 -12.07 -5.34
N TYR A 26 14.90 -11.57 -6.04
CA TYR A 26 15.00 -10.15 -6.40
C TYR A 26 13.85 -9.73 -7.31
N ASN A 27 13.72 -10.39 -8.47
CA ASN A 27 12.70 -10.07 -9.47
C ASN A 27 11.27 -10.26 -8.92
N LEU A 28 11.07 -11.17 -7.97
CA LEU A 28 9.76 -11.41 -7.36
C LEU A 28 9.25 -10.23 -6.52
N HIS A 29 10.14 -9.44 -5.91
CA HIS A 29 9.74 -8.43 -4.93
C HIS A 29 10.20 -7.00 -5.29
N ILE A 30 11.10 -6.83 -6.25
CA ILE A 30 11.65 -5.53 -6.64
C ILE A 30 10.57 -4.50 -6.97
N ASP A 31 9.56 -4.88 -7.75
CA ASP A 31 8.49 -3.95 -8.14
C ASP A 31 7.62 -3.52 -6.96
N SER A 32 7.34 -4.45 -6.04
CA SER A 32 6.60 -4.16 -4.80
C SER A 32 7.39 -3.21 -3.90
N LEU A 33 8.68 -3.47 -3.73
CA LEU A 33 9.60 -2.62 -2.97
C LEU A 33 9.70 -1.22 -3.57
N TYR A 34 9.88 -1.13 -4.89
CA TYR A 34 9.98 0.15 -5.59
C TYR A 34 8.67 0.95 -5.47
N ARG A 35 7.53 0.31 -5.77
CA ARG A 35 6.20 0.95 -5.65
C ARG A 35 5.90 1.41 -4.23
N TYR A 36 6.28 0.64 -3.21
CA TYR A 36 6.12 1.06 -1.82
C TYR A 36 7.07 2.20 -1.45
N GLY A 37 8.34 2.08 -1.86
CA GLY A 37 9.39 3.05 -1.59
C GLY A 37 9.07 4.44 -2.15
N ILE A 38 8.63 4.52 -3.41
CA ILE A 38 8.26 5.79 -4.07
C ILE A 38 7.07 6.47 -3.38
N LYS A 39 6.06 5.68 -2.97
CA LYS A 39 4.91 6.20 -2.22
C LYS A 39 5.30 6.74 -0.84
N LEU A 40 6.34 6.17 -0.23
CA LEU A 40 6.86 6.61 1.06
C LEU A 40 7.84 7.79 0.94
N CYS A 41 8.60 7.82 -0.14
CA CYS A 41 9.65 8.79 -0.41
C CYS A 41 9.74 9.05 -1.92
N ASN A 42 9.33 10.25 -2.33
CA ASN A 42 9.35 10.69 -3.73
C ASN A 42 10.77 11.06 -4.23
N ASP A 43 11.75 10.21 -3.93
CA ASP A 43 13.15 10.32 -4.37
C ASP A 43 13.58 8.96 -4.93
N GLU A 44 13.51 8.83 -6.26
CA GLU A 44 13.82 7.56 -6.95
C GLU A 44 15.23 7.05 -6.68
N GLY A 45 16.21 7.94 -6.62
CA GLY A 45 17.60 7.58 -6.36
C GLY A 45 17.72 6.98 -4.98
N LEU A 46 17.16 7.65 -3.98
CA LEU A 46 17.18 7.17 -2.60
C LEU A 46 16.48 5.81 -2.45
N VAL A 47 15.35 5.62 -3.12
CA VAL A 47 14.60 4.35 -3.11
C VAL A 47 15.41 3.23 -3.75
N LYS A 48 15.97 3.45 -4.95
CA LYS A 48 16.78 2.43 -5.65
C LYS A 48 18.01 2.04 -4.81
N ASP A 49 18.71 3.02 -4.24
CA ASP A 49 19.87 2.78 -3.37
C ASP A 49 19.49 2.01 -2.10
N SER A 50 18.37 2.38 -1.46
CA SER A 50 17.88 1.65 -0.28
C SER A 50 17.44 0.24 -0.59
N ILE A 51 16.86 -0.03 -1.76
CA ILE A 51 16.53 -1.39 -2.18
C ILE A 51 17.81 -2.20 -2.41
N GLN A 52 18.81 -1.63 -3.09
CA GLN A 52 20.09 -2.29 -3.29
C GLN A 52 20.76 -2.65 -1.96
N GLU A 53 20.79 -1.72 -0.99
CA GLU A 53 21.30 -1.99 0.36
C GLU A 53 20.55 -3.13 1.04
N VAL A 54 19.21 -3.16 0.99
CA VAL A 54 18.41 -4.21 1.60
C VAL A 54 18.74 -5.59 1.01
N TYR A 55 18.89 -5.68 -0.32
CA TYR A 55 19.24 -6.94 -0.98
C TYR A 55 20.71 -7.34 -0.76
N LEU A 56 21.63 -6.38 -0.70
CA LEU A 56 23.02 -6.64 -0.34
C LEU A 56 23.11 -7.19 1.09
N ASP A 57 22.41 -6.57 2.03
CA ASP A 57 22.31 -7.04 3.42
C ASP A 57 21.71 -8.44 3.50
N LEU A 58 20.65 -8.70 2.72
CA LEU A 58 20.05 -10.03 2.62
C LEU A 58 21.06 -11.07 2.13
N TYR A 59 21.82 -10.74 1.06
CA TYR A 59 22.81 -11.64 0.47
C TYR A 59 24.01 -11.89 1.40
N LEU A 60 24.56 -10.85 2.03
CA LEU A 60 25.68 -10.97 2.95
C LEU A 60 25.32 -11.76 4.21
N LYS A 61 24.06 -11.66 4.66
CA LYS A 61 23.59 -12.35 5.87
C LYS A 61 22.91 -13.69 5.58
N LYS A 62 22.92 -14.18 4.32
CA LYS A 62 22.10 -15.32 3.86
C LYS A 62 22.22 -16.58 4.71
N GLU A 63 23.42 -16.93 5.15
CA GLU A 63 23.69 -18.12 5.96
C GLU A 63 23.02 -18.03 7.36
N ASN A 64 23.15 -16.86 8.00
CA ASN A 64 22.65 -16.61 9.36
C ASN A 64 21.21 -16.06 9.38
N ASN A 65 20.61 -15.80 8.22
CA ASN A 65 19.29 -15.20 8.12
C ASN A 65 18.21 -16.20 8.57
N LYS A 66 17.50 -15.89 9.67
CA LYS A 66 16.42 -16.73 10.23
C LYS A 66 15.02 -16.39 9.70
N THR A 67 14.92 -15.50 8.71
CA THR A 67 13.65 -15.13 8.10
C THR A 67 12.98 -16.36 7.51
N ASN A 68 11.70 -16.53 7.86
CA ASN A 68 10.84 -17.49 7.21
C ASN A 68 10.65 -17.04 5.74
N PRO A 69 10.94 -17.87 4.72
CA PRO A 69 10.77 -17.50 3.32
C PRO A 69 9.36 -17.00 2.99
N GLN A 70 8.33 -17.50 3.69
CA GLN A 70 6.94 -17.04 3.50
C GLN A 70 6.75 -15.57 3.90
N ASN A 71 7.59 -15.07 4.80
CA ASN A 71 7.53 -13.70 5.32
C ASN A 71 8.62 -12.81 4.70
N LEU A 72 9.26 -13.26 3.61
CA LEU A 72 10.35 -12.52 2.97
C LEU A 72 9.89 -11.13 2.51
N LYS A 73 8.69 -11.03 1.91
CA LYS A 73 8.12 -9.77 1.47
C LYS A 73 7.95 -8.78 2.63
N PHE A 74 7.39 -9.23 3.76
CA PHE A 74 7.29 -8.43 4.98
C PHE A 74 8.65 -7.95 5.48
N TYR A 75 9.63 -8.86 5.55
CA TYR A 75 11.00 -8.53 5.95
C TYR A 75 11.62 -7.46 5.05
N LEU A 76 11.45 -7.59 3.73
CA LEU A 76 11.99 -6.68 2.73
C LEU A 76 11.35 -5.29 2.83
N ILE A 77 10.02 -5.20 2.90
CA ILE A 77 9.31 -3.91 3.05
C ILE A 77 9.69 -3.22 4.36
N LEU A 78 9.74 -3.96 5.47
CA LEU A 78 10.16 -3.41 6.76
C LEU A 78 11.59 -2.87 6.72
N SER A 79 12.51 -3.64 6.12
CA SER A 79 13.91 -3.25 5.98
C SER A 79 14.08 -2.02 5.09
N LEU A 80 13.32 -1.95 3.98
CA LEU A 80 13.28 -0.78 3.11
C LEU A 80 12.78 0.46 3.85
N LYS A 81 11.66 0.34 4.58
CA LYS A 81 11.12 1.44 5.38
C LYS A 81 12.14 1.97 6.38
N HIS A 82 12.82 1.08 7.11
CA HIS A 82 13.85 1.45 8.06
C HIS A 82 15.04 2.14 7.38
N SER A 83 15.52 1.63 6.23
CA SER A 83 16.60 2.25 5.47
C SER A 83 16.21 3.67 5.02
N LEU A 84 15.02 3.83 4.43
CA LEU A 84 14.51 5.12 3.98
C LEU A 84 14.38 6.12 5.13
N ILE A 85 13.73 5.74 6.23
CA ILE A 85 13.59 6.62 7.41
C ILE A 85 14.97 7.03 7.94
N LYS A 86 15.92 6.09 8.04
CA LYS A 86 17.28 6.37 8.52
C LYS A 86 17.99 7.37 7.61
N LYS A 87 17.92 7.19 6.29
CA LYS A 87 18.58 8.08 5.32
C LYS A 87 17.92 9.47 5.29
N LEU A 88 16.59 9.53 5.37
CA LEU A 88 15.84 10.79 5.41
C LEU A 88 16.14 11.59 6.68
N LYS A 89 16.17 10.93 7.85
CA LYS A 89 16.61 11.55 9.11
C LYS A 89 18.04 12.08 9.01
N ARG A 90 18.95 11.29 8.44
CA ARG A 90 20.35 11.71 8.23
C ARG A 90 20.44 12.94 7.32
N ARG A 91 19.75 12.93 6.18
CA ARG A 91 19.73 14.07 5.24
C ARG A 91 19.16 15.33 5.89
N ARG A 92 18.06 15.23 6.64
CA ARG A 92 17.48 16.37 7.38
C ARG A 92 18.45 16.94 8.42
N ARG A 93 19.11 16.09 9.21
CA ARG A 93 20.12 16.54 10.19
C ARG A 93 21.26 17.33 9.53
N PHE A 94 21.73 16.88 8.38
CA PHE A 94 22.80 17.59 7.64
C PHE A 94 22.34 18.90 6.99
N VAL A 95 21.07 19.03 6.62
CA VAL A 95 20.54 20.19 5.89
C VAL A 95 19.96 21.26 6.82
N ILE A 96 19.28 20.86 7.90
CA ILE A 96 18.43 21.76 8.71
C ILE A 96 18.97 21.89 10.14
N GLY A 97 19.81 20.95 10.61
CA GLY A 97 20.32 20.95 11.99
C GLY A 97 19.24 20.73 13.07
N ASP A 98 18.01 20.40 12.65
CA ASP A 98 16.84 20.23 13.51
C ASP A 98 16.44 18.74 13.60
N ASP A 99 16.01 18.32 14.80
CA ASP A 99 15.63 16.95 15.15
C ASP A 99 14.10 16.73 15.14
N ASN A 100 13.32 17.74 14.70
CA ASN A 100 11.86 17.63 14.61
C ASN A 100 11.41 16.51 13.65
N GLU A 101 10.68 15.52 14.19
CA GLU A 101 10.12 14.39 13.45
C GLU A 101 8.85 14.80 12.69
N GLU A 102 8.98 15.49 11.57
CA GLU A 102 7.84 15.59 10.65
C GLU A 102 7.50 14.19 10.10
N PRO A 103 6.25 13.71 10.26
CA PRO A 103 5.84 12.41 9.79
C PRO A 103 5.93 12.35 8.26
N LEU A 104 6.53 11.27 7.73
CA LEU A 104 6.53 11.00 6.29
C LEU A 104 5.08 10.90 5.79
N SER A 105 4.75 11.64 4.73
CA SER A 105 3.46 11.47 4.05
C SER A 105 3.57 10.29 3.09
N PHE A 106 2.79 9.25 3.33
CA PHE A 106 2.63 8.14 2.40
C PHE A 106 1.58 8.53 1.37
N GLU A 107 2.02 8.76 0.13
CA GLU A 107 1.16 9.14 -0.98
C GLU A 107 1.06 7.99 -1.98
N PRO A 108 0.02 7.15 -1.89
CA PRO A 108 -0.25 6.17 -2.92
C PRO A 108 -0.70 6.88 -4.20
N GLU A 109 0.17 6.92 -5.20
CA GLU A 109 -0.32 7.00 -6.58
C GLU A 109 -1.15 5.73 -6.85
N TYR A 110 -2.47 5.90 -6.87
CA TYR A 110 -3.38 4.92 -7.45
C TYR A 110 -3.28 5.02 -8.98
N SER A 111 -2.10 4.70 -9.53
CA SER A 111 -1.97 4.51 -10.98
C SER A 111 -2.68 3.20 -11.33
N ILE A 112 -3.70 3.30 -12.17
CA ILE A 112 -4.35 2.14 -12.75
C ILE A 112 -3.41 1.72 -13.88
N GLU A 113 -2.40 0.92 -13.57
CA GLU A 113 -1.74 0.17 -14.63
C GLU A 113 -2.61 -1.04 -14.98
N LYS A 114 -3.44 -0.79 -16.00
CA LYS A 114 -4.01 -1.74 -16.97
C LYS A 114 -5.05 -2.75 -16.46
N GLU A 115 -6.30 -2.38 -16.64
CA GLU A 115 -7.17 -3.10 -17.58
C GLU A 115 -8.04 -2.07 -18.30
N ILE A 116 -7.64 -1.72 -19.53
CA ILE A 116 -8.53 -1.08 -20.50
C ILE A 116 -9.51 -2.18 -20.87
N ILE A 117 -10.77 -2.06 -20.44
CA ILE A 117 -12.02 -2.56 -21.07
C ILE A 117 -13.12 -2.46 -20.00
N GLU A 118 -13.87 -1.35 -20.10
CA GLU A 118 -15.33 -1.18 -19.85
C GLU A 118 -15.72 0.04 -19.00
N ARG A 119 -16.45 0.94 -19.68
CA ARG A 119 -17.48 1.86 -19.18
C ARG A 119 -17.00 3.16 -18.50
N GLU A 120 -17.26 4.28 -19.16
CA GLU A 120 -17.14 5.67 -18.67
C GLU A 120 -17.77 5.90 -17.27
N LYS A 121 -18.75 5.09 -16.86
CA LYS A 121 -19.32 5.11 -15.49
C LYS A 121 -18.33 4.65 -14.41
N ASP A 122 -17.44 3.72 -14.74
CA ASP A 122 -16.43 3.22 -13.80
C ASP A 122 -15.30 4.23 -13.65
N GLU A 123 -15.04 5.10 -14.64
CA GLU A 123 -14.03 6.15 -14.53
C GLU A 123 -14.42 7.25 -13.55
N GLU A 124 -15.67 7.71 -13.54
CA GLU A 124 -16.14 8.70 -12.56
C GLU A 124 -16.13 8.14 -11.14
N LEU A 125 -16.65 6.92 -10.96
CA LEU A 125 -16.61 6.23 -9.67
C LEU A 125 -15.17 6.01 -9.20
N THR A 126 -14.28 5.62 -10.11
CA THR A 126 -12.86 5.41 -9.79
C THR A 126 -12.16 6.72 -9.44
N LYS A 127 -12.42 7.81 -10.16
CA LYS A 127 -11.89 9.15 -9.82
C LYS A 127 -12.36 9.59 -8.43
N LYS A 128 -13.62 9.35 -8.09
CA LYS A 128 -14.17 9.66 -6.76
C LYS A 128 -13.53 8.82 -5.65
N ILE A 129 -13.42 7.51 -5.85
CA ILE A 129 -12.72 6.63 -4.90
C ILE A 129 -11.28 7.10 -4.70
N LYS A 130 -10.57 7.46 -5.78
CA LYS A 130 -9.22 8.02 -5.68
C LYS A 130 -9.17 9.30 -4.84
N HIS A 131 -10.11 10.23 -5.04
CA HIS A 131 -10.17 11.46 -4.27
C HIS A 131 -10.40 11.17 -2.78
N ILE A 132 -11.34 10.29 -2.45
CA ILE A 132 -11.61 9.89 -1.05
C ILE A 132 -10.36 9.25 -0.42
N LEU A 133 -9.66 8.40 -1.16
CA LEU A 133 -8.43 7.78 -0.70
C LEU A 133 -7.29 8.80 -0.51
N GLN A 134 -7.27 9.89 -1.27
CA GLN A 134 -6.32 11.00 -1.09
C GLN A 134 -6.60 11.83 0.17
N GLU A 135 -7.86 11.92 0.61
CA GLU A 135 -8.25 12.63 1.84
C GLU A 135 -7.97 11.82 3.12
N LEU A 136 -7.69 10.52 3.00
CA LEU A 136 -7.36 9.71 4.17
C LEU A 136 -6.05 10.20 4.82
N PRO A 137 -5.91 10.13 6.15
CA PRO A 137 -4.63 10.36 6.80
C PRO A 137 -3.54 9.41 6.28
N SER A 138 -2.29 9.89 6.13
CA SER A 138 -1.13 9.13 5.63
C SER A 138 -1.02 7.70 6.21
N LYS A 139 -1.15 7.54 7.54
CA LYS A 139 -1.10 6.21 8.19
C LYS A 139 -2.26 5.28 7.80
N GLN A 140 -3.44 5.83 7.50
CA GLN A 140 -4.58 5.06 7.00
C GLN A 140 -4.36 4.63 5.54
N LYS A 141 -3.85 5.55 4.70
CA LYS A 141 -3.43 5.23 3.32
C LYS A 141 -2.39 4.10 3.30
N GLU A 142 -1.35 4.21 4.13
CA GLU A 142 -0.28 3.21 4.23
C GLU A 142 -0.83 1.86 4.72
N ALA A 143 -1.67 1.86 5.76
CA ALA A 143 -2.29 0.62 6.26
C ALA A 143 -3.17 -0.06 5.21
N LEU A 144 -3.93 0.72 4.43
CA LEU A 144 -4.78 0.21 3.36
C LEU A 144 -3.93 -0.37 2.22
N TYR A 145 -2.88 0.33 1.79
CA TYR A 145 -1.95 -0.14 0.77
C TYR A 145 -1.29 -1.46 1.18
N LEU A 146 -0.75 -1.53 2.40
CA LEU A 146 -0.13 -2.76 2.91
C LEU A 146 -1.13 -3.92 2.96
N ARG A 147 -2.38 -3.65 3.34
CA ARG A 147 -3.41 -4.68 3.44
C ARG A 147 -3.87 -5.21 2.08
N PHE A 148 -4.15 -4.32 1.14
CA PHE A 148 -4.85 -4.67 -0.10
C PHE A 148 -3.92 -4.78 -1.31
N ASN A 149 -2.87 -3.97 -1.41
CA ASN A 149 -1.89 -4.07 -2.50
C ASN A 149 -0.78 -5.06 -2.16
N GLU A 150 -0.36 -5.11 -0.90
CA GLU A 150 0.75 -5.98 -0.49
C GLU A 150 0.33 -7.28 0.19
N SER A 151 -0.98 -7.47 0.45
CA SER A 151 -1.59 -8.64 1.09
C SER A 151 -1.06 -8.96 2.50
N MET A 152 -0.63 -7.93 3.23
CA MET A 152 -0.03 -8.07 4.56
C MET A 152 -1.07 -8.39 5.64
N GLU A 153 -0.65 -9.17 6.64
CA GLU A 153 -1.44 -9.43 7.83
C GLU A 153 -1.41 -8.23 8.81
N TYR A 154 -2.45 -8.12 9.66
CA TYR A 154 -2.52 -7.03 10.64
C TYR A 154 -1.33 -6.97 11.61
N ILE A 155 -0.72 -8.12 11.92
CA ILE A 155 0.48 -8.20 12.75
C ILE A 155 1.71 -7.64 12.04
N GLU A 156 1.82 -7.84 10.72
CA GLU A 156 2.88 -7.32 9.88
C GLU A 156 2.71 -5.81 9.68
N ILE A 157 1.49 -5.36 9.37
CA ILE A 157 1.15 -3.93 9.27
C ILE A 157 1.47 -3.22 10.60
N ALA A 158 1.13 -3.82 11.74
CA ALA A 158 1.44 -3.25 13.04
C ALA A 158 2.95 -3.04 13.25
N ARG A 159 3.77 -4.01 12.82
CA ARG A 159 5.24 -3.89 12.87
C ARG A 159 5.78 -2.84 11.90
N ILE A 160 5.28 -2.79 10.66
CA ILE A 160 5.69 -1.79 9.65
C ILE A 160 5.33 -0.37 10.10
N LEU A 161 4.16 -0.19 10.71
CA LEU A 161 3.69 1.12 11.17
C LEU A 161 4.16 1.48 12.59
N ASN A 162 4.83 0.56 13.28
CA ASN A 162 5.23 0.67 14.69
C ASN A 162 4.06 1.04 15.63
N ILE A 163 2.99 0.24 15.59
CA ILE A 163 1.75 0.40 16.38
C ILE A 163 1.28 -0.95 16.94
N SER A 164 0.23 -0.96 17.77
CA SER A 164 -0.39 -2.21 18.23
C SER A 164 -1.19 -2.91 17.11
N ILE A 165 -1.33 -4.23 17.20
CA ILE A 165 -2.16 -5.03 16.25
C ILE A 165 -3.62 -4.56 16.28
N GLU A 166 -4.12 -4.15 17.45
CA GLU A 166 -5.45 -3.57 17.54
C GLU A 166 -5.55 -2.24 16.79
N SER A 167 -4.51 -1.40 16.89
CA SER A 167 -4.44 -0.14 16.16
C SER A 167 -4.35 -0.34 14.64
N SER A 168 -3.62 -1.36 14.16
CA SER A 168 -3.57 -1.67 12.72
C SER A 168 -4.94 -2.09 12.18
N ARG A 169 -5.69 -2.92 12.91
CA ARG A 169 -7.09 -3.25 12.58
C ARG A 169 -7.98 -2.02 12.55
N LYS A 170 -7.87 -1.15 13.56
CA LYS A 170 -8.64 0.10 13.64
C LYS A 170 -8.31 1.06 12.49
N LEU A 171 -7.05 1.17 12.08
CA LEU A 171 -6.66 2.02 10.94
C LEU A 171 -7.29 1.52 9.63
N VAL A 172 -7.17 0.22 9.34
CA VAL A 172 -7.78 -0.37 8.13
C VAL A 172 -9.30 -0.26 8.18
N TYR A 173 -9.92 -0.56 9.33
CA TYR A 173 -11.36 -0.43 9.50
C TYR A 173 -11.83 1.02 9.29
N ARG A 174 -11.14 2.01 9.87
CA ARG A 174 -11.48 3.43 9.70
C ARG A 174 -11.34 3.88 8.25
N ALA A 175 -10.25 3.49 7.57
CA ALA A 175 -10.06 3.78 6.16
C ALA A 175 -11.23 3.24 5.31
N LEU A 176 -11.62 1.97 5.52
CA LEU A 176 -12.74 1.35 4.82
C LEU A 176 -14.09 1.98 5.17
N LYS A 177 -14.29 2.35 6.44
CA LYS A 177 -15.49 3.04 6.90
C LYS A 177 -15.63 4.40 6.22
N THR A 178 -14.56 5.18 6.13
CA THR A 178 -14.56 6.46 5.42
C THR A 178 -14.90 6.29 3.95
N VAL A 179 -14.31 5.30 3.27
CA VAL A 179 -14.65 5.00 1.87
C VAL A 179 -16.13 4.65 1.72
N ARG A 180 -16.67 3.79 2.60
CA ARG A 180 -18.07 3.38 2.58
C ARG A 180 -19.03 4.55 2.83
N GLU A 181 -18.79 5.36 3.86
CA GLU A 181 -19.67 6.48 4.22
C GLU A 181 -19.77 7.51 3.10
N VAL A 182 -18.68 7.76 2.37
CA VAL A 182 -18.75 8.67 1.22
C VAL A 182 -19.54 8.04 0.07
N MET A 183 -19.34 6.76 -0.22
CA MET A 183 -20.12 6.05 -1.24
C MET A 183 -21.63 6.02 -0.92
N GLU A 184 -22.00 5.81 0.34
CA GLU A 184 -23.41 5.81 0.79
C GLU A 184 -24.04 7.21 0.68
N LYS A 185 -23.32 8.26 1.06
CA LYS A 185 -23.79 9.65 0.88
C LYS A 185 -24.05 9.99 -0.57
N GLU A 186 -23.21 9.52 -1.49
CA GLU A 186 -23.43 9.72 -2.92
C GLU A 186 -24.65 8.95 -3.43
N ALA A 187 -24.86 7.71 -2.98
CA ALA A 187 -26.05 6.94 -3.33
C ALA A 187 -27.33 7.63 -2.84
N LEU A 188 -27.31 8.18 -1.63
CA LEU A 188 -28.41 8.99 -1.09
C LEU A 188 -28.61 10.29 -1.88
N PHE A 189 -27.54 11.01 -2.20
CA PHE A 189 -27.62 12.22 -3.03
C PHE A 189 -28.23 11.93 -4.40
N PHE A 190 -27.81 10.83 -5.05
CA PHE A 190 -28.36 10.40 -6.33
C PHE A 190 -29.84 9.99 -6.21
N PHE A 191 -30.22 9.30 -5.12
CA PHE A 191 -31.60 8.95 -4.83
C PHE A 191 -32.49 10.20 -4.65
N PHE A 192 -32.05 11.18 -3.86
CA PHE A 192 -32.78 12.45 -3.70
C PHE A 192 -32.81 13.28 -4.98
N PHE A 193 -31.72 13.30 -5.75
CA PHE A 193 -31.67 13.94 -7.05
C PHE A 193 -32.67 13.33 -8.03
N LEU A 194 -32.75 11.99 -8.11
CA LEU A 194 -33.75 11.29 -8.91
C LEU A 194 -35.18 11.59 -8.45
N GLN A 195 -35.44 11.62 -7.15
CA GLN A 195 -36.76 11.95 -6.61
C GLN A 195 -37.16 13.40 -6.91
N SER A 196 -36.19 14.32 -6.95
CA SER A 196 -36.42 15.73 -7.32
C SER A 196 -36.58 15.93 -8.84
N TYR A 197 -36.10 15.00 -9.67
CA TYR A 197 -36.13 15.09 -11.13
C TYR A 197 -37.32 14.34 -11.75
N ILE A 198 -38.04 13.51 -10.98
CA ILE A 198 -39.33 12.95 -11.40
C ILE A 198 -40.41 14.02 -11.17
N PRO A 199 -40.97 14.67 -12.21
CA PRO A 199 -42.00 15.68 -12.03
C PRO A 199 -43.28 15.04 -11.46
N HIS A 200 -43.80 15.65 -10.41
CA HIS A 200 -45.05 15.30 -9.73
C HIS A 200 -46.28 15.64 -10.60
N SER A 201 -46.38 15.14 -11.83
CA SER A 201 -47.48 15.47 -12.76
C SER A 201 -48.26 14.24 -13.25
N SER A 202 -48.87 13.48 -12.34
CA SER A 202 -49.95 12.56 -12.72
C SER A 202 -50.72 12.03 -11.52
N PHE A 203 -51.35 12.87 -10.69
CA PHE A 203 -52.33 12.36 -9.72
C PHE A 203 -53.42 13.36 -9.28
N GLN A 204 -53.93 14.21 -10.19
CA GLN A 204 -55.26 14.83 -10.02
C GLN A 204 -55.87 15.11 -11.40
N LYS A 205 -56.62 14.15 -11.97
CA LYS A 205 -57.73 14.35 -12.93
C LYS A 205 -58.27 13.00 -13.40
N LYS A 206 -59.16 12.41 -12.61
CA LYS A 206 -60.26 11.54 -13.08
C LYS A 206 -61.30 11.42 -11.96
N VAL A 207 -61.94 12.56 -11.67
CA VAL A 207 -63.31 12.60 -11.14
C VAL A 207 -64.14 13.17 -12.27
N THR A 208 -64.69 12.30 -13.11
CA THR A 208 -65.98 12.48 -13.78
C THR A 208 -66.44 11.11 -14.25
#